data_AF-A0A2E2TDH0-F1
#
_entry.id   AF-A0A2E2TDH0-F1
#
_cell.length_a   1.000
_cell.length_b   1.000
_cell.length_c   1.000
_cell.angle_alpha   90.00
_cell.angle_beta   90.00
_cell.angle_gamma   90.00
#
_symmetry.space_group_name_H-M   'P 1'
#
loop_
_entity.id
_entity.type
_entity.pdbx_description
1 polymer ?
#
loop_
_entity_poly.entity_id
_entity_poly.type
_entity_poly.pdbx_seq_one_letter_code
_entity_poly.pdbx_strand_id
1 'polypeptide(L)'
;MENPSFYHLLTFLYIGFAKLSNNEITLAQEMSIKRKIAEWLDLSYRNVDQYEMIMRESLQWFNSYPEDEQKTHLLIIANQIANTDTIDEIVIKKVLSEIRDIAVSNGVFQQEEKMLHDELAKIMGVNIKTIDDHCGPLENLTKKTEEIEEAVAIKNQTIGFRYGNSDLSEDVTPPKAKSKGKKNK
;
A
#
# COMPACT_ATOMS: atom_id res chain seq x y z
N MET A 1 14.03 25.48 -5.85
CA MET A 1 13.66 26.32 -4.69
C MET A 1 14.91 26.53 -3.85
N GLU A 2 15.23 27.76 -3.43
CA GLU A 2 16.50 28.04 -2.73
C GLU A 2 16.45 27.74 -1.23
N ASN A 3 15.31 27.92 -0.56
CA ASN A 3 15.15 27.69 0.88
C ASN A 3 13.80 27.01 1.19
N PRO A 4 13.67 25.70 0.92
CA PRO A 4 12.43 24.96 1.19
C PRO A 4 12.20 24.85 2.71
N SER A 5 10.96 25.07 3.14
CA SER A 5 10.56 24.71 4.51
C SER A 5 10.41 23.19 4.64
N PHE A 6 10.38 22.68 5.88
CA PHE A 6 10.13 21.26 6.13
C PHE A 6 8.89 20.71 5.40
N TYR A 7 7.81 21.49 5.36
CA TYR A 7 6.59 21.08 4.65
C TYR A 7 6.77 21.02 3.13
N HIS A 8 7.65 21.85 2.54
CA HIS A 8 7.99 21.73 1.13
C HIS A 8 8.80 20.47 0.85
N LEU A 9 9.78 20.16 1.71
CA LEU A 9 10.56 18.92 1.62
C LEU A 9 9.64 17.70 1.69
N LEU A 10 8.72 17.70 2.66
CA LEU A 10 7.79 16.61 2.88
C LEU A 10 6.82 16.42 1.71
N THR A 11 6.25 17.52 1.21
CA THR A 11 5.33 17.49 0.08
C THR A 11 6.05 17.04 -1.19
N PHE A 12 7.28 17.52 -1.42
CA PHE A 12 8.12 17.06 -2.53
C PHE A 12 8.38 15.56 -2.45
N LEU A 13 8.75 15.06 -1.26
CA LEU A 13 9.01 13.64 -1.02
C LEU A 13 7.78 12.79 -1.38
N TYR A 14 6.59 13.20 -0.96
CA TYR A 14 5.36 12.45 -1.18
C TYR A 14 4.90 12.46 -2.64
N ILE A 15 5.00 13.62 -3.30
CA ILE A 15 4.71 13.75 -4.74
C ILE A 15 5.70 12.91 -5.54
N GLY A 16 7.00 13.07 -5.27
CA GLY A 16 8.04 12.39 -6.01
C GLY A 16 8.02 10.87 -5.82
N PHE A 17 7.76 10.39 -4.60
CA PHE A 17 7.54 8.96 -4.37
C PHE A 17 6.39 8.44 -5.25
N ALA A 18 5.20 9.03 -5.14
CA ALA A 18 4.02 8.53 -5.85
C ALA A 18 4.20 8.58 -7.38
N LYS A 19 4.82 9.64 -7.91
CA LYS A 19 5.06 9.79 -9.35
C LYS A 19 6.09 8.79 -9.86
N LEU A 20 7.21 8.62 -9.15
CA LEU A 20 8.33 7.80 -9.63
C LEU A 20 8.11 6.30 -9.43
N SER A 21 7.28 5.91 -8.44
CA SER A 21 6.97 4.50 -8.22
C SER A 21 5.87 3.95 -9.15
N ASN A 22 4.94 4.81 -9.60
CA ASN A 22 3.77 4.40 -10.38
C ASN A 22 3.66 5.03 -11.79
N ASN A 23 4.69 5.76 -12.23
CA ASN A 23 4.72 6.60 -13.46
C ASN A 23 3.71 7.75 -13.48
N GLU A 24 2.58 7.64 -12.78
CA GLU A 24 1.55 8.66 -12.62
C GLU A 24 0.98 8.61 -11.20
N ILE A 25 0.59 9.78 -10.69
CA ILE A 25 -0.06 9.90 -9.38
C ILE A 25 -1.55 9.63 -9.58
N THR A 26 -2.06 8.54 -9.02
CA THR A 26 -3.50 8.26 -9.05
C THR A 26 -4.28 9.24 -8.16
N LEU A 27 -5.58 9.42 -8.42
CA LEU A 27 -6.44 10.27 -7.59
C LEU A 27 -6.43 9.84 -6.11
N ALA A 28 -6.41 8.53 -5.84
CA ALA A 28 -6.35 8.01 -4.46
C ALA A 28 -5.07 8.44 -3.75
N GLN A 29 -3.94 8.38 -4.45
CA GLN A 29 -2.64 8.83 -3.95
C GLN A 29 -2.61 10.34 -3.75
N GLU A 30 -3.08 11.11 -4.73
CA GLU A 30 -3.18 12.56 -4.62
C GLU A 30 -3.99 12.99 -3.38
N MET A 31 -5.15 12.36 -3.17
CA MET A 31 -5.98 12.61 -1.99
C MET A 31 -5.34 12.13 -0.69
N SER A 32 -4.52 11.08 -0.72
CA SER A 32 -3.72 10.64 0.44
C SER A 32 -2.65 11.67 0.80
N ILE A 33 -1.89 12.15 -0.20
CA ILE A 33 -0.86 13.18 -0.03
C ILE A 33 -1.48 14.45 0.56
N LYS A 34 -2.55 14.96 -0.05
CA LYS A 34 -3.27 16.15 0.41
C LYS A 34 -3.69 16.06 1.88
N ARG A 35 -4.28 14.93 2.29
CA ARG A 35 -4.71 14.71 3.68
C ARG A 35 -3.54 14.69 4.65
N LYS A 36 -2.45 13.98 4.31
CA LYS A 36 -1.27 13.90 5.17
C LYS A 36 -0.62 15.27 5.35
N ILE A 37 -0.46 16.05 4.29
CA ILE A 37 0.09 17.41 4.40
C ILE A 37 -0.85 18.33 5.20
N ALA A 38 -2.17 18.20 5.04
CA ALA A 38 -3.13 18.92 5.86
C ALA A 38 -3.03 18.56 7.36
N GLU A 39 -2.80 17.28 7.69
CA GLU A 39 -2.55 16.82 9.06
C GLU A 39 -1.25 17.40 9.64
N TRP A 40 -0.17 17.42 8.84
CA TRP A 40 1.11 18.02 9.26
C TRP A 40 1.02 19.52 9.55
N LEU A 41 0.17 20.23 8.81
CA LEU A 41 -0.05 21.67 8.98
C LEU A 41 -1.11 22.02 10.02
N ASP A 42 -1.79 21.02 10.60
CA ASP A 42 -2.99 21.22 11.42
C ASP A 42 -3.98 22.15 10.69
N LEU A 43 -4.39 21.72 9.49
CA LEU A 43 -5.16 22.57 8.57
C LEU A 43 -6.45 23.05 9.22
N SER A 44 -6.62 24.37 9.20
CA SER A 44 -7.79 25.10 9.66
C SER A 44 -8.14 26.20 8.65
N TYR A 45 -9.26 26.89 8.86
CA TYR A 45 -9.63 28.04 8.03
C TYR A 45 -8.59 29.17 8.03
N ARG A 46 -7.64 29.18 8.97
CA ARG A 46 -6.63 30.24 9.13
C ARG A 46 -5.40 30.06 8.26
N ASN A 47 -5.11 28.85 7.79
CA ASN A 47 -3.87 28.50 7.08
C ASN A 47 -4.12 27.78 5.75
N VAL A 48 -5.34 27.88 5.19
CA VAL A 48 -5.68 27.31 3.87
C VAL A 48 -4.75 27.84 2.78
N ASP A 49 -4.51 29.14 2.74
CA ASP A 49 -3.63 29.75 1.73
C ASP A 49 -2.19 29.21 1.81
N GLN A 50 -1.70 28.97 3.03
CA GLN A 50 -0.37 28.40 3.26
C GLN A 50 -0.31 26.95 2.77
N TYR A 51 -1.33 26.14 3.07
CA TYR A 51 -1.44 24.77 2.59
C TYR A 51 -1.45 24.71 1.05
N GLU A 52 -2.30 25.51 0.40
CA GLU A 52 -2.39 25.56 -1.06
C GLU A 52 -1.08 26.05 -1.70
N MET A 53 -0.41 27.02 -1.07
CA MET A 53 0.90 27.50 -1.49
C MET A 53 1.95 26.38 -1.44
N ILE A 54 2.07 25.68 -0.30
CA ILE A 54 3.04 24.58 -0.14
C ILE A 54 2.79 23.49 -1.18
N MET A 55 1.53 23.08 -1.36
CA MET A 55 1.16 22.05 -2.34
C MET A 55 1.57 22.46 -3.76
N ARG A 56 1.22 23.68 -4.16
CA ARG A 56 1.50 24.21 -5.51
C ARG A 56 3.00 24.38 -5.74
N GLU A 57 3.70 25.03 -4.83
CA GLU A 57 5.13 25.32 -4.98
C GLU A 57 5.97 24.05 -4.96
N SER A 58 5.61 23.06 -4.12
CA SER A 58 6.31 21.77 -4.08
C SER A 58 6.10 20.96 -5.35
N LEU A 59 4.88 20.97 -5.92
CA LEU A 59 4.60 20.33 -7.20
C LEU A 59 5.36 21.01 -8.34
N GLN A 60 5.35 22.33 -8.39
CA GLN A 60 6.11 23.10 -9.38
C GLN A 60 7.61 22.85 -9.24
N TRP A 61 8.11 22.75 -8.02
CA TRP A 61 9.51 22.46 -7.75
C TRP A 61 9.88 21.04 -8.22
N PHE A 62 9.06 20.03 -7.92
CA PHE A 62 9.26 18.68 -8.44
C PHE A 62 9.30 18.64 -9.97
N ASN A 63 8.32 19.27 -10.61
CA ASN A 63 8.21 19.32 -12.07
C ASN A 63 9.28 20.21 -12.74
N SER A 64 10.02 21.02 -11.97
CA SER A 64 11.11 21.83 -12.51
C SER A 64 12.36 21.02 -12.85
N TYR A 65 12.48 19.80 -12.29
CA TYR A 65 13.57 18.89 -12.59
C TYR A 65 13.27 18.00 -13.81
N PRO A 66 14.25 17.75 -14.69
CA PRO A 66 14.17 16.73 -15.73
C PRO A 66 13.81 15.35 -15.16
N GLU A 67 13.04 14.53 -15.89
CA GLU A 67 12.55 13.22 -15.41
C GLU A 67 13.67 12.27 -14.98
N ASP A 68 14.82 12.31 -15.67
CA ASP A 68 16.01 11.51 -15.35
C ASP A 68 16.74 11.97 -14.08
N GLU A 69 16.55 13.22 -13.66
CA GLU A 69 17.12 13.79 -12.44
C GLU A 69 16.18 13.73 -11.23
N GLN A 70 14.87 13.59 -11.45
CA GLN A 70 13.84 13.61 -10.39
C GLN A 70 14.11 12.61 -9.27
N LYS A 71 14.54 11.37 -9.61
CA LYS A 71 14.88 10.38 -8.59
C LYS A 71 16.05 10.84 -7.73
N THR A 72 17.12 11.34 -8.33
CA THR A 72 18.30 11.85 -7.60
C THR A 72 17.90 12.96 -6.63
N HIS A 73 17.07 13.90 -7.09
CA HIS A 73 16.56 14.97 -6.23
C HIS A 73 15.68 14.44 -5.10
N LEU A 74 14.82 13.46 -5.35
CA LEU A 74 14.02 12.81 -4.31
C LEU A 74 14.90 12.24 -3.18
N LEU A 75 15.99 11.54 -3.53
CA LEU A 75 16.92 10.97 -2.57
C LEU A 75 17.66 12.06 -1.76
N ILE A 76 18.02 13.18 -2.40
CA ILE A 76 18.62 14.34 -1.73
C ILE A 76 17.63 14.94 -0.71
N ILE A 77 16.37 15.11 -1.10
CA ILE A 77 15.32 15.65 -0.21
C ILE A 77 15.08 14.71 0.98
N ALA A 78 15.05 13.40 0.75
CA ALA A 78 14.94 12.41 1.82
C ALA A 78 16.08 12.55 2.83
N ASN A 79 17.31 12.70 2.35
CA ASN A 79 18.47 12.94 3.20
C ASN A 79 18.39 14.29 3.94
N GLN A 80 17.90 15.35 3.32
CA GLN A 80 17.71 16.65 3.98
C GLN A 80 16.69 16.57 5.13
N ILE A 81 15.59 15.84 4.95
CA ILE A 81 14.60 15.59 6.00
C ILE A 81 15.25 14.87 7.19
N ALA A 82 16.02 13.81 6.92
CA ALA A 82 16.69 13.01 7.95
C ALA A 82 17.75 13.77 8.76
N ASN A 83 18.37 14.80 8.16
CA ASN A 83 19.41 15.60 8.80
C ASN A 83 18.90 16.97 9.28
N THR A 84 17.59 17.18 9.37
CA THR A 84 17.04 18.41 9.95
C THR A 84 17.14 18.32 11.49
N ASP A 85 17.80 19.30 12.13
CA ASP A 85 18.13 19.28 13.57
C ASP A 85 16.94 19.03 14.52
N THR A 86 15.72 19.36 14.09
CA THR A 86 14.49 19.20 14.89
C THR A 86 13.76 17.88 14.66
N ILE A 87 14.27 17.00 13.80
CA ILE A 87 13.61 15.76 13.39
C ILE A 87 14.29 14.57 14.06
N ASP A 88 13.50 13.80 14.81
CA ASP A 88 13.96 12.58 15.46
C ASP A 88 13.58 11.32 14.65
N GLU A 89 14.09 10.15 15.08
CA GLU A 89 13.81 8.87 14.44
C GLU A 89 12.31 8.53 14.41
N ILE A 90 11.53 9.01 15.40
CA ILE A 90 10.09 8.76 15.48
C ILE A 90 9.38 9.46 14.33
N VAL A 91 9.74 10.73 14.06
CA VAL A 91 9.22 11.48 12.91
C VAL A 91 9.63 10.82 11.60
N ILE A 92 10.86 10.36 11.44
CA ILE A 92 11.29 9.66 10.23
C ILE A 92 10.48 8.38 10.00
N LYS A 93 10.25 7.58 11.05
CA LYS A 93 9.37 6.39 10.96
C LYS A 93 7.94 6.76 10.58
N LYS A 94 7.41 7.88 11.08
CA LYS A 94 6.09 8.40 10.69
C LYS A 94 6.08 8.74 9.19
N VAL A 95 7.08 9.48 8.70
CA VAL A 95 7.20 9.83 7.27
C VAL A 95 7.25 8.58 6.39
N LEU A 96 8.07 7.58 6.75
CA LEU A 96 8.14 6.32 6.01
C LEU A 96 6.83 5.51 6.05
N SER A 97 6.13 5.50 7.19
CA SER A 97 4.80 4.88 7.29
C SER A 97 3.79 5.59 6.39
N GLU A 98 3.86 6.91 6.33
CA GLU A 98 2.98 7.73 5.50
C GLU A 98 3.23 7.51 4.00
N ILE A 99 4.48 7.33 3.58
CA ILE A 99 4.83 6.93 2.21
C ILE A 99 4.17 5.59 1.86
N ARG A 100 4.24 4.62 2.77
CA ARG A 100 3.57 3.33 2.58
C ARG A 100 2.05 3.48 2.46
N ASP A 101 1.43 4.28 3.32
CA ASP A 101 -0.02 4.58 3.25
C ASP A 101 -0.42 5.23 1.93
N ILE A 102 0.43 6.10 1.37
CA ILE A 102 0.23 6.68 0.04
C ILE A 102 0.26 5.57 -1.00
N ALA A 103 1.27 4.70 -0.99
CA ALA A 103 1.38 3.57 -1.92
C ALA A 103 0.11 2.70 -1.91
N VAL A 104 -0.32 2.23 -0.73
CA VAL A 104 -1.49 1.34 -0.59
C VAL A 104 -2.85 2.01 -0.76
N SER A 105 -2.91 3.33 -0.98
CA SER A 105 -4.18 4.04 -1.13
C SER A 105 -5.00 3.59 -2.34
N ASN A 106 -4.35 2.95 -3.33
CA ASN A 106 -4.98 2.31 -4.48
C ASN A 106 -5.35 0.82 -4.23
N GLY A 107 -5.03 0.28 -3.03
CA GLY A 107 -5.34 -1.08 -2.60
C GLY A 107 -4.18 -2.09 -2.70
N VAL A 108 -3.05 -1.77 -3.35
CA VAL A 108 -1.94 -2.72 -3.55
C VAL A 108 -0.59 -2.01 -3.37
N PHE A 109 0.30 -2.57 -2.54
CA PHE A 109 1.69 -2.10 -2.45
C PHE A 109 2.55 -2.83 -3.48
N GLN A 110 2.84 -2.18 -4.60
CA GLN A 110 3.55 -2.76 -5.74
C GLN A 110 5.05 -2.90 -5.47
N GLN A 111 5.75 -3.66 -6.33
CA GLN A 111 7.15 -3.98 -6.10
C GLN A 111 8.06 -2.74 -6.25
N GLU A 112 7.78 -1.90 -7.23
CA GLU A 112 8.48 -0.64 -7.48
C GLU A 112 8.32 0.33 -6.32
N GLU A 113 7.11 0.39 -5.74
CA GLU A 113 6.80 1.18 -4.55
C GLU A 113 7.58 0.68 -3.33
N LYS A 114 7.67 -0.64 -3.12
CA LYS A 114 8.47 -1.25 -2.05
C LYS A 114 9.95 -0.96 -2.22
N MET A 115 10.47 -1.09 -3.45
CA MET A 115 11.87 -0.81 -3.75
C MET A 115 12.25 0.63 -3.46
N LEU A 116 11.43 1.59 -3.89
CA LEU A 116 11.69 3.00 -3.62
C LEU A 116 11.52 3.31 -2.13
N HIS A 117 10.53 2.71 -1.46
CA HIS A 117 10.34 2.86 -0.01
C HIS A 117 11.56 2.40 0.79
N ASP A 118 12.08 1.21 0.50
CA ASP A 118 13.26 0.65 1.17
C ASP A 118 14.53 1.48 0.89
N GLU A 119 14.67 2.02 -0.32
CA GLU A 119 15.77 2.92 -0.69
C GLU A 119 15.70 4.24 0.11
N LEU A 120 14.52 4.84 0.23
CA LEU A 120 14.30 6.04 1.04
C LEU A 120 14.56 5.77 2.53
N ALA A 121 14.10 4.63 3.06
CA ALA A 121 14.33 4.24 4.45
C ALA A 121 15.83 4.15 4.75
N LYS A 122 16.59 3.50 3.87
CA LYS A 122 18.05 3.39 3.98
C LYS A 122 18.75 4.75 3.99
N ILE A 123 18.34 5.67 3.11
CA ILE A 123 18.90 7.03 3.05
C ILE A 123 18.59 7.81 4.32
N MET A 124 17.38 7.66 4.84
CA MET A 124 16.95 8.30 6.08
C MET A 124 17.52 7.64 7.35
N GLY A 125 18.40 6.64 7.20
CA GLY A 125 19.08 5.99 8.33
C GLY A 125 18.23 4.99 9.10
N VAL A 126 17.09 4.56 8.56
CA VAL A 126 16.20 3.58 9.20
C VAL A 126 16.31 2.23 8.51
N ASN A 127 16.55 1.18 9.29
CA ASN A 127 16.59 -0.19 8.77
C ASN A 127 15.18 -0.78 8.70
N ILE A 128 14.45 -0.47 7.62
CA ILE A 128 13.16 -1.08 7.27
C ILE A 128 13.33 -1.79 5.92
N LYS A 129 12.73 -2.98 5.79
CA LYS A 129 12.57 -3.69 4.53
C LYS A 129 11.11 -4.06 4.34
N THR A 130 10.58 -3.74 3.18
CA THR A 130 9.21 -4.05 2.75
C THR A 130 9.19 -5.06 1.61
N ILE A 131 10.31 -5.19 0.89
CA ILE A 131 10.53 -6.31 -0.03
C ILE A 131 10.67 -7.59 0.81
N ASP A 132 9.83 -8.56 0.50
CA ASP A 132 9.99 -9.92 1.01
C ASP A 132 10.95 -10.65 0.06
N ASP A 133 12.10 -11.10 0.59
CA ASP A 133 13.11 -11.88 -0.15
C ASP A 133 12.55 -13.25 -0.65
N HIS A 134 11.27 -13.54 -0.39
CA HIS A 134 10.54 -14.74 -0.83
C HIS A 134 9.43 -14.50 -1.87
N CYS A 135 9.26 -13.28 -2.39
CA CYS A 135 8.29 -13.02 -3.46
C CYS A 135 8.89 -13.28 -4.85
N GLY A 136 9.24 -14.53 -5.14
CA GLY A 136 9.36 -15.03 -6.51
C GLY A 136 7.96 -15.27 -7.11
N PRO A 137 7.85 -15.54 -8.44
CA PRO A 137 6.58 -15.90 -9.06
C PRO A 137 5.85 -16.97 -8.24
N LEU A 138 4.51 -16.89 -8.17
CA LEU A 138 3.61 -17.77 -7.40
C LEU A 138 3.67 -19.27 -7.79
N GLU A 139 4.70 -19.72 -8.51
CA GLU A 139 4.90 -21.10 -8.95
C GLU A 139 5.16 -22.09 -7.79
N ASN A 140 5.50 -21.60 -6.58
CA ASN A 140 5.78 -22.45 -5.42
C ASN A 140 4.61 -22.56 -4.41
N LEU A 141 3.47 -21.92 -4.67
CA LEU A 141 2.29 -22.08 -3.80
C LEU A 141 1.63 -23.45 -3.98
N THR A 142 1.54 -23.96 -5.21
CA THR A 142 0.94 -25.27 -5.52
C THR A 142 1.65 -26.42 -4.79
N LYS A 143 3.00 -26.41 -4.77
CA LYS A 143 3.79 -27.41 -4.04
C LYS A 143 3.57 -27.36 -2.53
N LYS A 144 3.46 -26.15 -1.95
CA LYS A 144 3.18 -25.99 -0.52
C LYS A 144 1.77 -26.45 -0.15
N THR A 145 0.77 -26.26 -1.00
CA THR A 145 -0.57 -26.80 -0.76
C THR A 145 -0.62 -28.32 -0.82
N GLU A 146 0.08 -28.96 -1.76
CA GLU A 146 0.16 -30.41 -1.86
C GLU A 146 0.87 -31.03 -0.63
N GLU A 147 1.97 -30.43 -0.19
CA GLU A 147 2.70 -30.86 1.02
C GLU A 147 1.85 -30.72 2.30
N ILE A 148 1.00 -29.67 2.38
CA ILE A 148 0.09 -29.46 3.52
C ILE A 148 -1.06 -30.48 3.48
N GLU A 149 -1.64 -30.77 2.31
CA GLU A 149 -2.69 -31.78 2.17
C GLU A 149 -2.18 -33.18 2.52
N GLU A 150 -0.96 -33.53 2.09
CA GLU A 150 -0.32 -34.81 2.40
C GLU A 150 -0.02 -34.94 3.90
N ALA A 151 0.49 -33.88 4.53
CA ALA A 151 0.73 -33.86 5.98
C ALA A 151 -0.55 -33.95 6.81
N VAL A 152 -1.66 -33.35 6.35
CA VAL A 152 -2.98 -33.45 7.00
C VAL A 152 -3.56 -34.86 6.84
N ALA A 153 -3.39 -35.51 5.68
CA ALA A 153 -3.83 -36.88 5.45
C ALA A 153 -3.11 -37.89 6.37
N ILE A 154 -1.79 -37.75 6.53
CA ILE A 154 -0.98 -38.60 7.41
C ILE A 154 -1.38 -38.41 8.89
N LYS A 155 -1.64 -37.17 9.31
CA LYS A 155 -2.04 -36.87 10.69
C LYS A 155 -3.43 -37.44 11.03
N ASN A 156 -4.35 -37.44 10.07
CA ASN A 156 -5.68 -38.03 10.23
C ASN A 156 -5.68 -39.57 10.22
N GLN A 157 -4.66 -40.23 9.66
CA GLN A 157 -4.51 -41.69 9.79
C GLN A 157 -3.93 -42.13 11.14
N THR A 158 -3.16 -41.26 11.80
CA THR A 158 -2.41 -41.62 13.02
C THR A 158 -3.17 -41.32 14.31
N ILE A 159 -4.18 -40.44 14.26
CA ILE A 159 -5.00 -40.08 15.42
C ILE A 159 -6.42 -40.60 15.17
N GLY A 160 -6.76 -41.72 15.80
CA GLY A 160 -8.10 -42.29 15.78
C GLY A 160 -9.12 -41.41 16.51
N PHE A 161 -9.63 -40.38 15.83
CA PHE A 161 -10.91 -39.76 16.16
C PHE A 161 -11.93 -40.10 15.07
N ARG A 162 -12.78 -41.09 15.36
CA ARG A 162 -14.01 -41.33 14.60
C ARG A 162 -14.96 -40.18 14.88
N TYR A 163 -15.06 -39.22 13.96
CA TYR A 163 -16.32 -38.53 13.76
C TYR A 163 -17.20 -39.44 12.91
N GLY A 164 -18.36 -39.81 13.47
CA GLY A 164 -19.28 -40.76 12.86
C GLY A 164 -19.76 -40.29 11.50
N ASN A 165 -19.60 -41.16 10.51
CA ASN A 165 -20.43 -41.16 9.32
C ASN A 165 -21.89 -41.36 9.76
N SER A 166 -22.74 -40.38 9.50
CA SER A 166 -24.11 -40.68 9.10
C SER A 166 -24.18 -40.43 7.60
N ASP A 167 -23.89 -41.49 6.85
CA ASP A 167 -24.35 -41.63 5.48
C ASP A 167 -25.87 -41.43 5.45
N LEU A 168 -26.36 -40.49 4.67
CA LEU A 168 -27.60 -40.63 3.92
C LEU A 168 -27.45 -39.83 2.63
N SER A 169 -26.96 -40.55 1.62
CA SER A 169 -27.33 -40.31 0.23
C SER A 169 -28.85 -40.31 0.13
N GLU A 170 -29.45 -39.24 -0.38
CA GLU A 170 -30.72 -39.35 -1.09
C GLU A 170 -30.85 -38.20 -2.09
N ASP A 171 -30.90 -38.61 -3.35
CA ASP A 171 -31.33 -37.87 -4.53
C ASP A 171 -32.60 -37.05 -4.23
N VAL A 172 -32.55 -35.73 -4.34
CA VAL A 172 -33.78 -34.92 -4.44
C VAL A 172 -33.65 -33.96 -5.61
N THR A 173 -34.18 -34.42 -6.74
CA THR A 173 -34.52 -33.61 -7.91
C THR A 173 -35.47 -32.47 -7.53
N PRO A 174 -35.34 -31.27 -8.13
CA PRO A 174 -36.25 -30.17 -7.84
C PRO A 174 -37.65 -30.43 -8.43
N PRO A 175 -38.75 -30.19 -7.70
CA PRO A 175 -40.08 -30.50 -8.20
C PRO A 175 -40.53 -29.50 -9.28
N LYS A 176 -40.85 -30.04 -10.47
CA LYS A 176 -41.61 -29.36 -11.53
C LYS A 176 -43.02 -29.03 -11.03
N ALA A 177 -43.36 -27.75 -10.98
CA ALA A 177 -44.73 -27.29 -10.76
C ALA A 177 -45.63 -27.74 -11.93
N LYS A 178 -46.57 -28.65 -11.66
CA LYS A 178 -47.65 -29.01 -12.60
C LYS A 178 -48.80 -28.02 -12.45
N SER A 179 -49.00 -27.21 -13.49
CA SER A 179 -50.27 -26.54 -13.78
C SER A 179 -51.39 -27.58 -13.94
N LYS A 180 -52.47 -27.45 -13.16
CA LYS A 180 -53.75 -28.11 -13.42
C LYS A 180 -54.83 -27.03 -13.49
N GLY A 181 -55.39 -26.86 -14.68
CA GLY A 181 -56.62 -26.09 -14.88
C GLY A 181 -57.85 -27.01 -14.95
N LYS A 182 -58.96 -26.47 -14.41
CA LYS A 182 -60.39 -26.71 -14.75
C LYS A 182 -61.01 -28.06 -14.33
N LYS A 183 -62.29 -28.18 -13.93
CA LYS A 183 -63.51 -27.38 -14.20
C LYS A 183 -64.66 -27.73 -13.22
N ASN A 184 -65.56 -26.76 -13.02
CA ASN A 184 -67.03 -26.80 -12.80
C ASN A 184 -67.68 -27.53 -11.61
N LYS A 185 -68.48 -26.74 -10.87
CA LYS A 185 -69.93 -26.98 -10.74
C LYS A 185 -70.67 -25.65 -10.76
#